data_AF-A0A7F5RG20-F1
#
_entry.id   AF-A0A7F5RG20-F1
#
_cell.length_a   1.000
_cell.length_b   1.000
_cell.length_c   1.000
_cell.angle_alpha   90.00
_cell.angle_beta   90.00
_cell.angle_gamma   90.00
#
_symmetry.space_group_name_H-M   'P 1'
#
loop_
_entity.id
_entity.type
_entity.pdbx_description
1 polymer ?
#
loop_
_entity_poly.entity_id
_entity_poly.type
_entity_poly.pdbx_seq_one_letter_code
_entity_poly.pdbx_strand_id
1 'polypeptide(L)'
;MACFTDFSRSSSTCTLAEVFRCFICMEKLRDAHLCPHCSKLCCYVCIRRWLTEQRSQCPHCRASLHLHELVNCRWVEEVTQQLDSLQAVNVSGNRVEDNDRDKCLTHMEKLSVYCWTCRCCICHQCALWGGTHSGHTFKPLEEVYEQHITQIKDEVAQLRRRLMELISIVQEVERNVDSVRSAKDERVREIRNAVELMIARLDSQLKTKLLTLMGQKDSLTQ
;
A
#
# COMPACT_ATOMS: atom_id res chain seq x y z
N MET A 1 -11.93 6.22 -9.04
CA MET A 1 -11.57 6.59 -7.65
C MET A 1 -10.79 5.41 -7.08
N ALA A 2 -9.49 5.33 -7.37
CA ALA A 2 -8.72 4.08 -7.30
C ALA A 2 -7.79 4.01 -6.07
N CYS A 3 -8.10 3.05 -5.19
CA CYS A 3 -7.23 2.34 -4.25
C CYS A 3 -6.33 3.13 -3.30
N PHE A 4 -6.87 4.09 -2.54
CA PHE A 4 -6.22 4.58 -1.31
C PHE A 4 -7.22 4.77 -0.17
N THR A 5 -7.98 3.72 0.13
CA THR A 5 -8.56 3.48 1.47
C THR A 5 -8.57 1.97 1.68
N ASP A 6 -8.31 1.55 2.92
CA ASP A 6 -8.38 0.18 3.46
C ASP A 6 -7.10 -0.65 3.46
N PHE A 7 -6.36 -0.50 4.57
CA PHE A 7 -5.44 -1.52 5.10
C PHE A 7 -6.21 -2.70 5.76
N SER A 8 -7.51 -2.83 5.52
CA SER A 8 -8.32 -3.93 6.01
C SER A 8 -9.15 -4.52 4.87
N ARG A 9 -8.66 -5.65 4.35
CA ARG A 9 -9.45 -6.70 3.69
C ARG A 9 -9.93 -6.40 2.26
N SER A 10 -9.04 -6.53 1.28
CA SER A 10 -9.34 -7.18 -0.01
C SER A 10 -8.05 -7.50 -0.77
N SER A 11 -7.84 -8.79 -1.03
CA SER A 11 -6.89 -9.25 -2.04
C SER A 11 -7.42 -8.85 -3.43
N SER A 12 -7.25 -7.59 -3.80
CA SER A 12 -7.43 -7.14 -5.16
C SER A 12 -6.03 -6.92 -5.73
N THR A 13 -5.53 -7.91 -6.46
CA THR A 13 -4.35 -7.74 -7.30
C THR A 13 -4.70 -6.68 -8.35
N CYS A 14 -4.42 -5.40 -8.06
CA CYS A 14 -4.37 -4.39 -9.10
C CYS A 14 -3.46 -4.95 -10.18
N THR A 15 -3.96 -5.01 -11.42
CA THR A 15 -3.14 -5.51 -12.51
C THR A 15 -1.92 -4.60 -12.66
N LEU A 16 -0.77 -5.14 -13.03
CA LEU A 16 0.46 -4.34 -13.15
C LEU A 16 0.24 -3.14 -14.09
N ALA A 17 -0.63 -3.27 -15.10
CA ALA A 17 -1.05 -2.21 -16.01
C ALA A 17 -1.84 -1.07 -15.35
N GLU A 18 -2.56 -1.30 -14.24
CA GLU A 18 -3.25 -0.23 -13.49
C GLU A 18 -2.29 0.63 -12.68
N VAL A 19 -1.14 0.08 -12.28
CA VAL A 19 -0.08 0.81 -11.60
C VAL A 19 0.55 1.85 -12.53
N PHE A 20 0.59 1.57 -13.85
CA PHE A 20 1.21 2.43 -14.88
C PHE A 20 0.23 3.36 -15.61
N ARG A 21 -0.82 3.80 -14.92
CA ARG A 21 -1.74 4.82 -15.43
C ARG A 21 -1.57 6.13 -14.70
N CYS A 22 -1.74 7.23 -15.43
CA CYS A 22 -1.76 8.56 -14.83
C CYS A 22 -2.95 8.68 -13.88
N PHE A 23 -2.72 8.98 -12.60
CA PHE A 23 -3.83 9.11 -11.64
C PHE A 23 -4.74 10.34 -11.88
N ILE A 24 -4.37 11.23 -12.81
CA ILE A 24 -5.14 12.43 -13.17
C ILE A 24 -6.02 12.17 -14.39
N CYS A 25 -5.43 11.79 -15.54
CA CYS A 25 -6.19 11.54 -16.78
C CYS A 25 -6.65 10.09 -16.93
N MET A 26 -6.16 9.16 -16.09
CA MET A 26 -6.43 7.72 -16.15
C MET A 26 -5.97 7.02 -17.44
N GLU A 27 -5.17 7.70 -18.27
CA GLU A 27 -4.59 7.16 -19.51
C GLU A 27 -3.17 6.60 -19.28
N LYS A 28 -2.59 6.03 -20.35
CA LYS A 28 -1.17 5.65 -20.41
C LYS A 28 -0.27 6.86 -20.14
N LEU A 29 0.77 6.65 -19.35
CA LEU A 29 1.71 7.70 -18.95
C LEU A 29 2.49 8.22 -20.17
N ARG A 30 2.61 9.55 -20.26
CA ARG A 30 3.46 10.28 -21.20
C ARG A 30 4.31 11.26 -20.40
N ASP A 31 5.63 11.23 -20.59
CA ASP A 31 6.57 11.99 -19.78
C ASP A 31 6.28 11.78 -18.27
N ALA A 32 6.48 10.53 -17.84
CA ALA A 32 6.01 10.04 -16.55
C ALA A 32 6.78 10.70 -15.39
N HIS A 33 6.02 11.20 -14.41
CA HIS A 33 6.55 11.78 -13.19
C HIS A 33 5.89 11.17 -11.96
N LEU A 34 6.67 11.06 -10.89
CA LEU A 34 6.25 10.50 -9.61
C LEU A 34 6.21 11.58 -8.53
N CYS A 35 5.14 11.57 -7.73
CA CYS A 35 5.05 12.40 -6.53
C CYS A 35 5.94 11.80 -5.41
N PRO A 36 6.89 12.56 -4.83
CA PRO A 36 7.80 12.05 -3.80
C PRO A 36 7.10 11.67 -2.49
N HIS A 37 5.87 12.16 -2.25
CA HIS A 37 5.14 11.91 -1.01
C HIS A 37 4.25 10.67 -1.03
N CYS A 38 3.72 10.29 -2.19
CA CYS A 38 2.79 9.16 -2.31
C CYS A 38 3.11 8.17 -3.42
N SER A 39 4.23 8.38 -4.11
CA SER A 39 4.75 7.49 -5.16
C SER A 39 3.78 7.23 -6.31
N LYS A 40 2.77 8.09 -6.50
CA LYS A 40 1.82 7.99 -7.61
C LYS A 40 2.38 8.59 -8.90
N LEU A 41 2.13 7.89 -10.00
CA LEU A 41 2.58 8.25 -11.34
C LEU A 41 1.56 9.12 -12.07
N CYS A 42 2.05 10.17 -12.74
CA CYS A 42 1.25 11.08 -13.53
C CYS A 42 2.03 11.55 -14.76
N CYS A 43 1.31 12.02 -15.78
CA CYS A 43 1.95 12.71 -16.90
C CYS A 43 2.40 14.11 -16.47
N TYR A 44 3.57 14.55 -16.93
CA TYR A 44 4.09 15.90 -16.62
C TYR A 44 3.07 17.01 -16.90
N VAL A 45 2.45 16.99 -18.09
CA VAL A 45 1.46 17.99 -18.49
C VAL A 45 0.25 18.01 -17.54
N CYS A 46 -0.21 16.84 -17.10
CA CYS A 46 -1.36 16.73 -16.20
C CYS A 46 -1.07 17.34 -14.83
N ILE A 47 0.07 16.99 -14.23
CA ILE A 47 0.44 17.49 -12.91
C ILE A 47 0.88 18.94 -12.95
N ARG A 48 1.55 19.38 -14.02
CA ARG A 48 1.87 20.79 -14.25
C ARG A 48 0.62 21.63 -14.25
N ARG A 49 -0.37 21.27 -15.09
CA ARG A 49 -1.65 21.99 -15.15
C ARG A 49 -2.31 22.08 -13.79
N TRP A 50 -2.35 20.97 -13.05
CA TRP A 50 -2.93 20.97 -11.70
C TRP A 50 -2.21 21.90 -10.72
N LEU A 51 -0.88 21.83 -10.67
CA LEU A 51 -0.08 22.62 -9.74
C LEU A 51 -0.09 24.12 -10.08
N THR A 52 -0.25 24.48 -11.36
CA THR A 52 -0.30 25.89 -11.80
C THR A 52 -1.71 26.48 -11.75
N GLU A 53 -2.75 25.72 -12.10
CA GLU A 53 -4.11 26.24 -12.26
C GLU A 53 -4.99 26.00 -11.03
N GLN A 54 -4.69 24.97 -10.24
CA GLN A 54 -5.55 24.55 -9.14
C GLN A 54 -4.95 24.89 -7.78
N ARG A 55 -3.96 24.11 -7.32
CA ARG A 55 -3.33 24.23 -5.99
C ARG A 55 -1.93 23.62 -6.01
N SER A 56 -1.02 24.17 -5.21
CA SER A 56 0.32 23.64 -4.94
C SER A 56 0.30 22.42 -4.01
N GLN A 57 -0.56 21.43 -4.31
CA GLN A 57 -0.73 20.20 -3.54
C GLN A 57 -0.94 19.02 -4.49
N CYS A 58 -0.43 17.85 -4.12
CA CYS A 58 -0.67 16.62 -4.87
C CYS A 58 -2.19 16.30 -4.92
N PRO A 59 -2.79 16.06 -6.10
CA PRO A 59 -4.22 15.71 -6.19
C PRO A 59 -4.56 14.37 -5.51
N HIS A 60 -3.57 13.50 -5.30
CA HIS A 60 -3.76 12.21 -4.66
C HIS A 60 -3.66 12.28 -3.13
N CYS A 61 -2.48 12.63 -2.60
CA CYS A 61 -2.24 12.62 -1.15
C CYS A 61 -2.42 13.97 -0.45
N ARG A 62 -2.66 15.05 -1.21
CA ARG A 62 -2.86 16.43 -0.71
C ARG A 62 -1.65 17.06 -0.02
N ALA A 63 -0.49 16.39 -0.01
CA ALA A 63 0.76 16.98 0.44
C ALA A 63 1.15 18.18 -0.43
N SER A 64 1.78 19.19 0.17
CA SER A 64 2.36 20.33 -0.58
C SER A 64 3.31 19.81 -1.64
N LEU A 65 3.26 20.37 -2.85
CA LEU A 65 4.06 19.88 -3.97
C LEU A 65 4.36 21.01 -4.96
N HIS A 66 5.63 21.10 -5.38
CA HIS A 66 6.10 21.98 -6.43
C HIS A 66 6.64 21.19 -7.63
N LEU A 67 6.65 21.85 -8.80
CA LEU A 67 7.00 21.21 -10.06
C LEU A 67 8.42 20.61 -10.06
N HIS A 68 9.37 21.29 -9.42
CA HIS A 68 10.77 20.86 -9.35
C HIS A 68 11.02 19.67 -8.41
N GLU A 69 10.04 19.32 -7.57
CA GLU A 69 10.14 18.20 -6.63
C GLU A 69 9.69 16.88 -7.25
N LEU A 70 9.08 16.94 -8.44
CA LEU A 70 8.62 15.76 -9.16
C LEU A 70 9.82 14.93 -9.64
N VAL A 71 9.74 13.64 -9.41
CA VAL A 71 10.75 12.69 -9.87
C VAL A 71 10.41 12.26 -11.28
N ASN A 72 11.25 12.59 -12.26
CA ASN A 72 11.10 12.10 -13.62
C ASN A 72 11.40 10.58 -13.67
N CYS A 73 10.45 9.80 -14.19
CA CYS A 73 10.55 8.35 -14.26
C CYS A 73 10.83 7.89 -15.71
N ARG A 74 12.08 8.04 -16.14
CA ARG A 74 12.55 7.70 -17.51
C ARG A 74 12.37 6.23 -17.90
N TRP A 75 12.27 5.34 -16.91
CA TRP A 75 12.12 3.89 -17.07
C TRP A 75 10.68 3.45 -17.37
N VAL A 76 9.68 4.30 -17.09
CA VAL A 76 8.27 3.90 -17.17
C VAL A 76 7.86 3.53 -18.59
N GLU A 77 8.39 4.22 -19.60
CA GLU A 77 8.08 3.95 -21.00
C GLU A 77 8.53 2.54 -21.41
N GLU A 78 9.77 2.17 -21.08
CA GLU A 78 10.33 0.85 -21.36
C GLU A 78 9.55 -0.26 -20.66
N VAL A 79 9.28 -0.10 -19.36
CA VAL A 79 8.51 -1.09 -18.58
C VAL A 79 7.10 -1.23 -19.11
N THR A 80 6.44 -0.13 -19.48
CA THR A 80 5.08 -0.17 -20.04
C THR A 80 5.07 -0.83 -21.43
N GLN A 81 6.12 -0.62 -22.24
CA GLN A 81 6.26 -1.27 -23.54
C GLN A 81 6.48 -2.78 -23.41
N GLN A 82 7.31 -3.21 -22.45
CA GLN A 82 7.50 -4.63 -22.14
C GLN A 82 6.20 -5.28 -21.63
N LEU A 83 5.44 -4.57 -20.80
CA LEU A 83 4.11 -4.98 -20.35
C LEU A 83 3.14 -5.18 -21.50
N ASP A 84 3.04 -4.21 -22.42
CA ASP A 84 2.20 -4.30 -23.61
C ASP A 84 2.63 -5.48 -24.51
N SER A 85 3.95 -5.72 -24.60
CA SER A 85 4.54 -6.83 -25.38
C SER A 85 4.35 -8.20 -24.74
N LEU A 86 4.34 -8.30 -23.41
CA LEU A 86 4.03 -9.53 -22.66
C LEU A 86 2.54 -9.89 -22.75
N GLN A 87 1.66 -8.89 -22.89
CA GLN A 87 0.24 -9.09 -23.13
C GLN A 87 -0.07 -9.52 -24.58
N ALA A 88 0.85 -9.25 -25.52
CA ALA A 88 0.77 -9.66 -26.93
C ALA A 88 1.85 -10.72 -27.24
N VAL A 89 1.64 -11.97 -26.83
CA VAL A 89 2.65 -13.05 -26.89
C VAL A 89 3.32 -13.19 -28.27
N ASN A 90 4.66 -13.34 -28.25
CA ASN A 90 5.60 -13.74 -29.32
C ASN A 90 5.95 -12.72 -30.42
N VAL A 91 6.94 -11.85 -30.17
CA VAL A 91 7.96 -11.50 -31.18
C VAL A 91 9.31 -11.27 -30.51
N SER A 92 10.26 -12.15 -30.81
CA SER A 92 11.71 -11.95 -30.67
C SER A 92 12.15 -10.74 -31.51
N GLY A 93 12.72 -9.73 -30.85
CA GLY A 93 13.23 -8.53 -31.53
C GLY A 93 14.06 -7.67 -30.60
N ASN A 94 15.24 -8.16 -30.24
CA ASN A 94 16.24 -7.40 -29.50
C ASN A 94 16.71 -6.21 -30.37
N ARG A 95 16.24 -4.99 -30.06
CA ARG A 95 16.86 -3.73 -30.50
C ARG A 95 16.89 -2.76 -29.32
N VAL A 96 17.94 -2.89 -28.53
CA VAL A 96 18.33 -1.89 -27.52
C VAL A 96 18.97 -0.74 -28.27
N GLU A 97 18.14 0.17 -28.80
CA GLU A 97 18.57 1.49 -29.25
C GLU A 97 18.00 2.53 -28.28
N ASP A 98 18.63 2.72 -27.11
CA ASP A 98 18.52 3.99 -26.39
C ASP A 98 19.68 4.18 -25.39
N ASN A 99 20.87 4.49 -25.93
CA ASN A 99 22.06 4.79 -25.11
C ASN A 99 22.21 6.31 -24.88
N ASP A 100 21.22 7.12 -25.28
CA ASP A 100 21.31 8.59 -25.26
C ASP A 100 20.77 9.21 -23.96
N ARG A 101 19.86 8.51 -23.25
CA ARG A 101 19.29 8.98 -21.97
C ARG A 101 20.29 9.01 -20.80
N ASP A 102 21.37 8.23 -20.87
CA ASP A 102 22.41 8.10 -19.84
C ASP A 102 23.67 8.90 -20.16
N LYS A 103 23.56 9.88 -21.06
CA LYS A 103 24.64 10.79 -21.42
C LYS A 103 24.47 12.15 -20.74
N CYS A 104 25.61 12.76 -20.45
CA CYS A 104 25.69 14.14 -19.99
C CYS A 104 25.23 15.09 -21.10
N LEU A 105 24.36 16.04 -20.77
CA LEU A 105 23.82 17.02 -21.72
C LEU A 105 24.88 17.98 -22.29
N THR A 106 25.97 18.22 -21.56
CA THR A 106 27.03 19.17 -21.96
C THR A 106 28.10 18.50 -22.80
N HIS A 107 28.50 17.27 -22.44
CA HIS A 107 29.66 16.60 -23.02
C HIS A 107 29.30 15.40 -23.90
N MET A 108 28.03 14.98 -23.92
CA MET A 108 27.54 13.77 -24.60
C MET A 108 28.26 12.47 -24.20
N GLU A 109 28.92 12.49 -23.04
CA GLU A 109 29.61 11.35 -22.44
C GLU A 109 28.73 10.58 -21.47
N LYS A 110 29.00 9.28 -21.31
CA LYS A 110 28.29 8.44 -20.34
C LYS A 110 28.43 9.01 -18.92
N LEU A 111 27.31 9.04 -18.20
CA LEU A 111 27.29 9.34 -16.77
C LEU A 111 27.97 8.19 -16.02
N SER A 112 29.07 8.48 -15.34
CA SER A 112 29.92 7.47 -14.67
C SER A 112 30.33 7.87 -13.26
N VAL A 113 30.03 9.09 -12.84
CA VAL A 113 30.46 9.66 -11.56
C VAL A 113 29.24 10.21 -10.83
N TYR A 114 29.15 9.95 -9.52
CA TYR A 114 28.15 10.57 -8.65
C TYR A 114 28.79 11.70 -7.84
N CYS A 115 28.26 12.92 -7.97
CA CYS A 115 28.68 14.05 -7.15
C CYS A 115 27.88 14.08 -5.84
N TRP A 116 28.54 13.81 -4.72
CA TRP A 116 27.89 13.74 -3.40
C TRP A 116 27.37 15.10 -2.93
N THR A 117 28.08 16.17 -3.26
CA THR A 117 27.70 17.55 -2.91
C THR A 117 26.46 18.00 -3.67
N CYS A 118 26.41 17.74 -4.99
CA CYS A 118 25.28 18.16 -5.84
C CYS A 118 24.13 17.16 -5.88
N ARG A 119 24.31 15.96 -5.33
CA ARG A 119 23.34 14.85 -5.37
C ARG A 119 22.89 14.48 -6.80
N CYS A 120 23.82 14.50 -7.76
CA CYS A 120 23.52 14.21 -9.16
C CYS A 120 24.59 13.35 -9.84
N CYS A 121 24.18 12.64 -10.91
CA CYS A 121 25.08 11.88 -11.77
C CYS A 121 25.69 12.80 -12.83
N ILE A 122 27.00 12.70 -13.04
CA ILE A 122 27.77 13.48 -14.01
C ILE A 122 28.70 12.56 -14.82
N CYS A 123 29.21 13.05 -15.95
CA CYS A 123 30.26 12.34 -16.68
C CYS A 123 31.65 12.66 -16.11
N HIS A 124 32.65 11.88 -16.50
CA HIS A 124 34.04 12.08 -16.09
C HIS A 124 34.59 13.47 -16.48
N GLN A 125 34.17 14.04 -17.61
CA GLN A 125 34.61 15.38 -18.03
C GLN A 125 34.08 16.48 -17.09
N CYS A 126 32.83 16.38 -16.64
CA CYS A 126 32.28 17.31 -15.64
C CYS A 126 33.07 17.27 -14.32
N ALA A 127 33.51 16.09 -13.90
CA ALA A 127 34.23 15.90 -12.64
C ALA A 127 35.66 16.49 -12.69
N LEU A 128 36.32 16.39 -13.85
CA LEU A 128 37.73 16.77 -14.00
C LEU A 128 37.93 18.19 -14.55
N TRP A 129 37.12 18.61 -15.53
CA TRP A 129 37.38 19.81 -16.34
C TRP A 129 36.16 20.73 -16.50
N GLY A 130 34.98 20.31 -16.05
CA GLY A 130 33.74 21.06 -16.27
C GLY A 130 33.62 22.38 -15.51
N GLY A 131 34.51 22.65 -14.54
CA GLY A 131 34.51 23.86 -13.71
C GLY A 131 33.34 23.99 -12.73
N THR A 132 32.19 23.40 -13.03
CA THR A 132 30.93 23.45 -12.28
C THR A 132 30.91 22.58 -11.01
N HIS A 133 31.82 21.61 -10.90
CA HIS A 133 31.93 20.70 -9.75
C HIS A 133 33.30 20.79 -9.06
N SER A 134 34.01 21.91 -9.21
CA SER A 134 35.31 22.13 -8.56
C SER A 134 35.18 22.11 -7.03
N GLY A 135 36.03 21.34 -6.35
CA GLY A 135 36.03 21.21 -4.89
C GLY A 135 34.91 20.34 -4.31
N HIS A 136 34.14 19.62 -5.14
CA HIS A 136 33.12 18.70 -4.67
C HIS A 136 33.65 17.28 -4.46
N THR A 137 33.02 16.54 -3.56
CA THR A 137 33.32 15.12 -3.35
C THR A 137 32.57 14.27 -4.36
N PHE A 138 33.28 13.36 -5.02
CA PHE A 138 32.70 12.44 -5.99
C PHE A 138 33.15 11.00 -5.76
N LYS A 139 32.30 10.07 -6.18
CA LYS A 139 32.53 8.63 -6.14
C LYS A 139 32.15 8.00 -7.50
N PRO A 140 32.71 6.84 -7.86
CA PRO A 140 32.20 6.06 -8.98
C PRO A 140 30.71 5.83 -8.85
N LEU A 141 29.95 6.04 -9.94
CA LEU A 141 28.50 5.85 -9.93
C LEU A 141 28.11 4.41 -9.56
N GLU A 142 28.88 3.43 -10.00
CA GLU A 142 28.65 2.01 -9.72
C GLU A 142 28.76 1.68 -8.23
N GLU A 143 29.76 2.20 -7.52
CA GLU A 143 29.93 1.98 -6.07
C GLU A 143 28.73 2.54 -5.29
N VAL A 144 28.30 3.76 -5.63
CA VAL A 144 27.13 4.40 -4.99
C VAL A 144 25.86 3.61 -5.30
N TYR A 145 25.72 3.13 -6.53
CA TYR A 145 24.59 2.31 -6.96
C TYR A 145 24.51 0.98 -6.19
N GLU A 146 25.61 0.23 -6.09
CA GLU A 146 25.68 -1.02 -5.33
C GLU A 146 25.39 -0.81 -3.84
N GLN A 147 25.94 0.27 -3.26
CA GLN A 147 25.68 0.66 -1.88
C GLN A 147 24.18 0.94 -1.67
N HIS A 148 23.58 1.73 -2.55
CA HIS A 148 22.15 2.08 -2.48
C HIS A 148 21.25 0.85 -2.68
N ILE A 149 21.59 -0.05 -3.61
CA ILE A 149 20.87 -1.32 -3.79
C ILE A 149 20.88 -2.13 -2.50
N THR A 150 22.05 -2.27 -1.88
CA THR A 150 22.22 -3.07 -0.66
C THR A 150 21.37 -2.48 0.46
N GLN A 151 21.45 -1.17 0.67
CA GLN A 151 20.64 -0.48 1.66
C GLN A 151 19.14 -0.64 1.40
N ILE A 152 18.68 -0.45 0.17
CA ILE A 152 17.26 -0.62 -0.19
C ILE A 152 16.82 -2.07 0.03
N LYS A 153 17.64 -3.06 -0.33
CA LYS A 153 17.33 -4.49 -0.10
C LYS A 153 17.18 -4.79 1.38
N ASP A 154 18.06 -4.26 2.23
CA ASP A 154 18.00 -4.44 3.67
C ASP A 154 16.75 -3.79 4.28
N GLU A 155 16.43 -2.56 3.88
CA GLU A 155 15.21 -1.85 4.31
C GLU A 155 13.94 -2.59 3.86
N VAL A 156 13.90 -3.08 2.62
CA VAL A 156 12.77 -3.90 2.12
C VAL A 156 12.65 -5.19 2.93
N ALA A 157 13.76 -5.82 3.29
CA ALA A 157 13.74 -7.02 4.13
C ALA A 157 13.22 -6.72 5.55
N GLN A 158 13.61 -5.58 6.13
CA GLN A 158 13.08 -5.11 7.42
C GLN A 158 11.57 -4.87 7.36
N LEU A 159 11.09 -4.16 6.34
CA LEU A 159 9.66 -3.90 6.13
C LEU A 159 8.86 -5.20 5.94
N ARG A 160 9.40 -6.18 5.21
CA ARG A 160 8.79 -7.51 5.06
C ARG A 160 8.66 -8.25 6.39
N ARG A 161 9.71 -8.22 7.23
CA ARG A 161 9.65 -8.80 8.58
C ARG A 161 8.57 -8.13 9.42
N ARG A 162 8.54 -6.79 9.43
CA ARG A 162 7.53 -6.03 10.18
C ARG A 162 6.11 -6.30 9.70
N LEU A 163 5.91 -6.46 8.39
CA LEU A 163 4.61 -6.84 7.83
C LEU A 163 4.16 -8.21 8.35
N MET A 164 5.05 -9.21 8.38
CA MET A 164 4.72 -10.54 8.92
C MET A 164 4.37 -10.49 10.41
N GLU A 165 5.11 -9.71 11.21
CA GLU A 165 4.78 -9.48 12.63
C GLU A 165 3.38 -8.88 12.79
N LEU A 166 3.05 -7.84 12.02
CA LEU A 166 1.75 -7.19 12.08
C LEU A 166 0.61 -8.14 11.67
N ILE A 167 0.81 -8.95 10.63
CA ILE A 167 -0.17 -9.97 10.22
C ILE A 167 -0.39 -10.98 11.36
N SER A 168 0.68 -11.43 12.00
CA SER A 168 0.59 -12.37 13.13
C SER A 168 -0.17 -11.78 14.31
N ILE A 169 0.09 -10.52 14.66
CA ILE A 169 -0.62 -9.80 15.72
C ILE A 169 -2.11 -9.66 15.39
N VAL A 170 -2.44 -9.28 14.15
CA VAL A 170 -3.84 -9.16 13.71
C VAL A 170 -4.56 -10.50 13.86
N GLN A 171 -3.95 -11.60 13.41
CA GLN A 171 -4.53 -12.94 13.55
C GLN A 171 -4.70 -13.38 15.01
N GLU A 172 -3.80 -12.96 15.91
CA GLU A 172 -3.94 -13.22 17.34
C GLU A 172 -5.10 -12.44 17.95
N VAL A 173 -5.23 -11.16 17.61
CA VAL A 173 -6.34 -10.32 18.06
C VAL A 173 -7.67 -10.88 17.57
N GLU A 174 -7.76 -11.31 16.31
CA GLU A 174 -8.97 -11.94 15.76
C GLU A 174 -9.35 -13.21 16.53
N ARG A 175 -8.38 -14.11 16.79
CA ARG A 175 -8.61 -15.32 17.60
C ARG A 175 -9.09 -14.99 19.02
N ASN A 176 -8.51 -13.97 19.65
CA ASN A 176 -8.90 -13.54 20.99
C ASN A 176 -10.33 -12.98 21.00
N VAL A 177 -10.71 -12.20 19.98
CA VAL A 177 -12.08 -11.69 19.82
C VAL A 177 -13.08 -12.85 19.72
N ASP A 178 -12.79 -13.86 18.90
CA ASP A 178 -13.67 -15.02 18.73
C ASP A 178 -13.78 -15.87 20.00
N SER A 179 -12.68 -16.04 20.73
CA SER A 179 -12.66 -16.72 22.02
C SER A 179 -13.55 -16.02 23.06
N VAL A 180 -13.42 -14.69 23.19
CA VAL A 180 -14.24 -13.89 24.11
C VAL A 180 -15.72 -13.93 23.73
N ARG A 181 -16.04 -13.82 22.43
CA ARG A 181 -17.42 -13.93 21.94
C ARG A 181 -18.04 -15.28 22.29
N SER A 182 -17.30 -16.36 22.04
CA SER A 182 -17.74 -17.74 22.32
C SER A 182 -17.96 -17.97 23.81
N ALA A 183 -17.04 -17.50 24.66
CA ALA A 183 -17.19 -17.58 26.11
C ALA A 183 -18.43 -16.81 26.60
N LYS A 184 -18.68 -15.61 26.06
CA LYS A 184 -19.89 -14.84 26.39
C LYS A 184 -21.15 -15.59 25.98
N ASP A 185 -21.20 -16.16 24.77
CA ASP A 185 -22.36 -16.89 24.27
C ASP A 185 -22.65 -18.16 25.10
N GLU A 186 -21.60 -18.85 25.56
CA GLU A 186 -21.72 -19.97 26.49
C GLU A 186 -22.40 -19.54 27.80
N ARG A 187 -21.91 -18.47 28.43
CA ARG A 187 -22.49 -17.94 29.68
C ARG A 187 -23.93 -17.49 29.52
N VAL A 188 -24.25 -16.85 28.40
CA VAL A 188 -25.64 -16.47 28.09
C VAL A 188 -26.53 -17.70 28.00
N ARG A 189 -26.04 -18.79 27.39
CA ARG A 189 -26.80 -20.03 27.26
C ARG A 189 -26.99 -20.71 28.62
N GLU A 190 -25.94 -20.78 29.44
CA GLU A 190 -26.00 -21.29 30.82
C GLU A 190 -27.06 -20.54 31.64
N ILE A 191 -27.06 -19.21 31.59
CA ILE A 191 -28.03 -18.37 32.30
C ILE A 191 -29.46 -18.63 31.81
N ARG A 192 -29.68 -18.68 30.49
CA ARG A 192 -31.01 -18.95 29.90
C ARG A 192 -31.54 -20.30 30.36
N ASN A 193 -30.72 -21.36 30.27
CA ASN A 193 -31.10 -22.70 30.69
C ASN A 193 -31.45 -22.74 32.19
N ALA A 194 -30.67 -22.08 33.05
CA ALA A 194 -30.95 -22.02 34.48
C ALA A 194 -32.28 -21.33 34.78
N VAL A 195 -32.56 -20.20 34.11
CA VAL A 195 -33.83 -19.47 34.27
C VAL A 195 -35.01 -20.31 33.78
N GLU A 196 -34.90 -20.98 32.64
CA GLU A 196 -35.95 -21.86 32.11
C GLU A 196 -36.27 -23.02 33.06
N LEU A 197 -35.25 -23.64 33.65
CA LEU A 197 -35.44 -24.68 34.68
C LEU A 197 -36.12 -24.14 35.94
N MET A 198 -35.78 -22.92 36.36
CA MET A 198 -36.44 -22.27 37.50
C MET A 198 -37.91 -21.99 37.22
N ILE A 199 -38.24 -21.50 36.01
CA ILE A 199 -39.64 -21.26 35.58
C ILE A 199 -40.42 -22.58 35.61
N ALA A 200 -39.90 -23.64 34.97
CA ALA A 200 -40.57 -24.94 34.92
C ALA A 200 -40.84 -25.53 36.32
N ARG A 201 -39.90 -25.33 37.25
CA ARG A 201 -40.07 -25.74 38.65
C ARG A 201 -41.17 -24.95 39.35
N LEU A 202 -41.22 -23.62 39.17
CA LEU A 202 -42.24 -22.77 39.77
C LEU A 202 -43.64 -23.11 39.22
N ASP A 203 -43.76 -23.35 37.92
CA ASP A 203 -45.03 -23.76 37.28
C ASP A 203 -45.53 -25.10 37.81
N SER A 204 -44.62 -26.07 37.99
CA SER A 204 -44.94 -27.37 38.59
C SER A 204 -45.46 -27.22 40.02
N GLN A 205 -44.77 -26.41 40.85
CA GLN A 205 -45.18 -26.13 42.22
C GLN A 205 -46.56 -25.45 42.28
N LEU A 206 -46.83 -24.49 41.39
CA LEU A 206 -48.12 -23.81 41.29
C LEU A 206 -49.23 -24.81 40.93
N LYS A 207 -49.01 -25.65 39.91
CA LYS A 207 -49.97 -26.67 39.48
C LYS A 207 -50.32 -27.63 40.62
N THR A 208 -49.32 -28.13 41.35
CA THR A 208 -49.55 -29.01 42.52
C THR A 208 -50.38 -28.31 43.59
N LYS A 209 -50.03 -27.06 43.95
CA LYS A 209 -50.78 -26.30 44.95
C LYS A 209 -52.23 -26.05 44.54
N LEU A 210 -52.47 -25.71 43.27
CA LEU A 210 -53.83 -25.51 42.74
C LEU A 210 -54.65 -26.79 42.83
N LEU A 211 -54.08 -27.94 42.44
CA LEU A 211 -54.76 -29.23 42.55
C LEU A 211 -55.13 -29.57 44.00
N THR A 212 -54.24 -29.33 44.96
CA THR A 212 -54.52 -29.54 46.39
C THR A 212 -55.64 -28.62 46.88
N LEU A 213 -55.60 -27.33 46.54
CA LEU A 213 -56.62 -26.36 46.94
C LEU A 213 -57.99 -26.68 46.32
N MET A 214 -58.02 -27.14 45.06
CA MET A 214 -59.26 -27.57 44.40
C MET A 214 -59.86 -28.79 45.11
N GLY A 215 -59.08 -29.80 45.45
CA GLY A 215 -59.59 -30.97 46.21
C GLY A 215 -60.10 -30.61 47.61
N GLN A 216 -59.47 -29.65 48.29
CA GLN A 216 -59.96 -29.11 49.56
C GLN A 216 -61.27 -28.34 49.41
N LYS A 217 -61.41 -27.56 48.33
CA LYS A 217 -62.66 -26.85 48.03
C LYS A 217 -63.81 -27.83 47.79
N ASP A 218 -63.58 -28.84 46.94
CA ASP A 218 -64.62 -29.79 46.54
C ASP A 218 -65.18 -30.57 47.73
N SER A 219 -64.30 -30.96 48.67
CA SER A 219 -64.67 -31.64 49.92
C SER A 219 -65.42 -30.77 50.93
N LEU A 220 -65.30 -29.44 50.86
CA LEU A 220 -66.07 -28.50 51.69
C LEU A 220 -67.44 -28.16 51.09
N THR A 221 -67.64 -28.42 49.80
CA THR A 221 -68.87 -28.12 49.07
C THR A 221 -69.79 -29.32 48.85
N GLN A 222 -69.42 -30.51 49.35
CA GLN A 222 -70.26 -31.71 49.45
C GLN A 222 -70.89 -31.82 50.85
#